data_AF-A0A2N2JUP9-F1
#
_entry.id   AF-A0A2N2JUP9-F1
#
_cell.length_a   1.000
_cell.length_b   1.000
_cell.length_c   1.000
_cell.angle_alpha   90.00
_cell.angle_beta   90.00
_cell.angle_gamma   90.00
#
_symmetry.space_group_name_H-M   'P 1'
#
loop_
_entity.id
_entity.type
_entity.pdbx_description
1 polymer ?
#
loop_
_entity_poly.entity_id
_entity_poly.type
_entity_poly.pdbx_seq_one_letter_code
_entity_poly.pdbx_strand_id
1 'polypeptide(L)'
;MKAYATKLMDLTESNAEKIARQWAKDVKTNEKTKSYHGATEERIIQQAIGFYHQFREMFVHDTPYKLAENFFEHYAQERCREGIPLHEAVYALILMRRHIWLYAEFQAIFIAAVEHRQAVESLSRTILMFDYAMYVITRKYRELMKLEWFEPPNT
;
A
#
# COMPACT_ATOMS: atom_id res chain seq x y z
N MET A 1 19.37 4.10 16.83
CA MET A 1 18.05 3.43 17.00
C MET A 1 17.25 3.29 15.70
N LYS A 2 17.29 4.24 14.74
CA LYS A 2 16.49 4.15 13.49
C LYS A 2 16.81 2.97 12.54
N ALA A 3 18.06 2.48 12.51
CA ALA A 3 18.51 1.50 11.51
C ALA A 3 17.93 0.08 11.67
N TYR A 4 17.42 -0.28 12.86
CA TYR A 4 16.98 -1.66 13.13
C TYR A 4 15.51 -1.90 12.78
N ALA A 5 14.68 -0.85 12.81
CA ALA A 5 13.26 -0.97 12.48
C ALA A 5 13.02 -1.18 10.97
N THR A 6 14.01 -0.95 10.11
CA THR A 6 13.84 -0.94 8.64
C THR A 6 14.03 -2.29 7.99
N LYS A 7 14.45 -3.34 8.71
CA LYS A 7 14.80 -4.62 8.07
C LYS A 7 13.67 -5.22 7.23
N LEU A 8 12.42 -5.11 7.72
CA LEU A 8 11.22 -5.51 7.00
C LEU A 8 11.10 -4.76 5.65
N MET A 9 11.40 -3.47 5.65
CA MET A 9 11.35 -2.61 4.46
C MET A 9 12.47 -2.89 3.49
N ASP A 10 13.70 -3.06 3.99
CA ASP A 10 14.86 -3.34 3.14
C ASP A 10 14.72 -4.71 2.43
N LEU A 11 14.16 -5.71 3.14
CA LEU A 11 13.82 -7.01 2.54
C LEU A 11 12.65 -6.90 1.55
N THR A 12 11.68 -6.02 1.80
CA THR A 12 10.54 -5.79 0.90
C THR A 12 11.02 -5.14 -0.38
N GLU A 13 11.88 -4.12 -0.29
CA GLU A 13 12.47 -3.43 -1.43
C GLU A 13 13.31 -4.38 -2.29
N SER A 14 14.15 -5.21 -1.65
CA SER A 14 14.98 -6.21 -2.34
C SER A 14 14.16 -7.28 -3.09
N ASN A 15 12.89 -7.46 -2.72
CA ASN A 15 11.98 -8.44 -3.32
C ASN A 15 10.73 -7.78 -3.95
N ALA A 16 10.75 -6.47 -4.16
CA ALA A 16 9.54 -5.69 -4.47
C ALA A 16 8.84 -6.19 -5.72
N GLU A 17 9.60 -6.56 -6.76
CA GLU A 17 9.03 -7.09 -8.01
C GLU A 17 8.28 -8.42 -7.78
N LYS A 18 8.88 -9.37 -7.05
CA LYS A 18 8.25 -10.66 -6.77
C LYS A 18 6.98 -10.49 -5.93
N ILE A 19 7.05 -9.65 -4.90
CA ILE A 19 5.91 -9.32 -4.03
C ILE A 19 4.80 -8.64 -4.83
N ALA A 20 5.16 -7.68 -5.68
CA ALA A 20 4.22 -6.95 -6.54
C ALA A 20 3.53 -7.87 -7.56
N ARG A 21 4.25 -8.83 -8.16
CA ARG A 21 3.66 -9.83 -9.06
C ARG A 21 2.65 -10.73 -8.35
N GLN A 22 2.98 -11.20 -7.15
CA GLN A 22 2.05 -12.01 -6.37
C GLN A 22 0.80 -11.20 -5.96
N TRP A 23 0.99 -9.95 -5.53
CA TRP A 23 -0.12 -9.05 -5.25
C TRP A 23 -0.97 -8.78 -6.49
N ALA A 24 -0.35 -8.55 -7.66
CA ALA A 24 -1.05 -8.29 -8.91
C ALA A 24 -1.97 -9.45 -9.30
N LYS A 25 -1.48 -10.69 -9.18
CA LYS A 25 -2.28 -11.90 -9.38
C LYS A 25 -3.50 -11.94 -8.45
N ASP A 26 -3.29 -11.63 -7.17
CA ASP A 26 -4.37 -11.67 -6.18
C ASP A 26 -5.42 -10.59 -6.45
N VAL A 27 -5.05 -9.33 -6.70
CA VAL A 27 -6.04 -8.27 -6.99
C VAL A 27 -6.78 -8.48 -8.32
N LYS A 28 -6.14 -9.11 -9.30
CA LYS A 28 -6.80 -9.43 -10.59
C LYS A 28 -7.80 -10.59 -10.50
N THR A 29 -7.78 -11.35 -9.41
CA THR A 29 -8.64 -12.54 -9.26
C THR A 29 -9.57 -12.46 -8.05
N ASN A 30 -9.33 -11.55 -7.11
CA ASN A 30 -10.15 -11.40 -5.92
C ASN A 30 -11.51 -10.76 -6.25
N GLU A 31 -12.59 -11.35 -5.72
CA GLU A 31 -13.96 -10.85 -5.89
C GLU A 31 -14.20 -9.48 -5.25
N LYS A 32 -13.33 -9.05 -4.34
CA LYS A 32 -13.39 -7.75 -3.64
C LYS A 32 -12.57 -6.67 -4.33
N THR A 33 -12.05 -6.93 -5.54
CA THR A 33 -11.24 -6.00 -6.35
C THR A 33 -11.56 -6.13 -7.84
N LYS A 34 -12.85 -6.17 -8.20
CA LYS A 34 -13.31 -6.45 -9.58
C LYS A 34 -12.86 -5.39 -10.58
N SER A 35 -12.78 -4.12 -10.18
CA SER A 35 -12.30 -3.03 -11.03
C SER A 35 -10.85 -3.23 -11.48
N TYR A 36 -10.05 -4.05 -10.78
CA TYR A 36 -8.68 -4.36 -11.18
C TYR A 36 -8.58 -5.43 -12.28
N HIS A 37 -9.63 -6.22 -12.53
CA HIS A 37 -9.56 -7.39 -13.42
C HIS A 37 -9.25 -7.00 -14.88
N GLY A 38 -9.79 -5.86 -15.32
CA GLY A 38 -9.59 -5.33 -16.68
C GLY A 38 -8.27 -4.57 -16.88
N ALA A 39 -7.52 -4.27 -15.82
CA ALA A 39 -6.24 -3.55 -15.94
C ALA A 39 -5.10 -4.48 -16.39
N THR A 40 -4.13 -3.92 -17.11
CA THR A 40 -2.93 -4.67 -17.51
C THR A 40 -2.11 -5.06 -16.28
N GLU A 41 -1.51 -6.25 -16.33
CA GLU A 41 -0.72 -6.75 -15.18
C GLU A 41 0.48 -5.85 -14.90
N GLU A 42 1.19 -5.40 -15.93
CA GLU A 42 2.28 -4.43 -15.81
C GLU A 42 1.87 -3.16 -15.07
N ARG A 43 0.69 -2.59 -15.37
CA ARG A 43 0.22 -1.37 -14.69
C ARG A 43 0.02 -1.61 -13.20
N ILE A 44 -0.58 -2.73 -12.85
CA ILE A 44 -0.81 -3.13 -11.46
C ILE A 44 0.55 -3.34 -10.77
N ILE A 45 1.46 -4.09 -11.37
CA ILE A 45 2.81 -4.29 -10.80
C ILE A 45 3.52 -2.96 -10.54
N GLN A 46 3.52 -2.03 -11.50
CA GLN A 46 4.15 -0.72 -11.34
C GLN A 46 3.52 0.10 -10.20
N GLN A 47 2.19 0.02 -10.03
CA GLN A 47 1.52 0.65 -8.89
C GLN A 47 2.02 0.10 -7.55
N ALA A 48 2.15 -1.22 -7.40
CA ALA A 48 2.66 -1.82 -6.17
C ALA A 48 4.13 -1.47 -5.90
N ILE A 49 4.98 -1.51 -6.94
CA ILE A 49 6.40 -1.12 -6.81
C ILE A 49 6.52 0.33 -6.37
N GLY A 50 5.79 1.25 -7.01
CA GLY A 50 5.76 2.65 -6.63
C GLY A 50 5.28 2.87 -5.19
N PHE A 51 4.25 2.11 -4.78
CA PHE A 51 3.78 2.12 -3.39
C PHE A 51 4.88 1.67 -2.42
N TYR A 52 5.54 0.53 -2.65
CA TYR A 52 6.56 0.01 -1.75
C TYR A 52 7.78 0.94 -1.62
N HIS A 53 8.18 1.58 -2.71
CA HIS A 53 9.28 2.56 -2.70
C HIS A 53 8.94 3.77 -1.81
N GLN A 54 7.78 4.37 -2.02
CA GLN A 54 7.31 5.52 -1.23
C GLN A 54 7.03 5.14 0.23
N PHE A 55 6.54 3.93 0.46
CA PHE A 55 6.31 3.39 1.80
C PHE A 55 7.61 3.30 2.61
N ARG A 56 8.72 2.89 1.99
CA ARG A 56 10.04 2.86 2.64
C ARG A 56 10.52 4.25 3.05
N GLU A 57 10.35 5.25 2.19
CA GLU A 57 10.74 6.63 2.50
C GLU A 57 9.99 7.18 3.72
N MET A 58 8.69 6.92 3.80
CA MET A 58 7.87 7.29 4.97
C MET A 58 8.30 6.54 6.23
N PHE A 59 8.69 5.28 6.07
CA PHE A 59 9.07 4.42 7.18
C PHE A 59 10.30 4.94 7.93
N VAL A 60 11.22 5.66 7.29
CA VAL A 60 12.45 6.17 7.94
C VAL A 60 12.32 7.60 8.49
N HIS A 61 11.23 8.29 8.16
CA HIS A 61 11.01 9.69 8.51
C HIS A 61 10.57 9.91 9.96
N ASP A 62 10.86 11.08 10.52
CA ASP A 62 10.47 11.48 11.90
C ASP A 62 9.01 11.92 12.01
N THR A 63 8.43 12.35 10.88
CA THR A 63 7.02 12.77 10.76
C THR A 63 6.28 11.94 9.71
N PRO A 64 6.14 10.62 9.93
CA PRO A 64 5.61 9.70 8.93
C PRO A 64 4.19 10.06 8.47
N TYR A 65 3.36 10.59 9.37
CA TYR A 65 1.99 10.99 9.04
C TYR A 65 1.91 12.11 7.99
N LYS A 66 2.78 13.13 8.06
CA LYS A 66 2.74 14.27 7.12
C LYS A 66 3.13 13.86 5.69
N LEU A 67 4.11 12.97 5.56
CA LEU A 67 4.47 12.39 4.25
C LEU A 67 3.39 11.45 3.75
N ALA A 68 2.82 10.63 4.65
CA ALA A 68 1.69 9.76 4.36
C ALA A 68 0.50 10.54 3.79
N GLU A 69 0.17 11.70 4.37
CA GLU A 69 -0.93 12.53 3.89
C GLU A 69 -0.75 12.91 2.41
N ASN A 70 0.38 13.54 2.05
CA ASN A 70 0.62 13.96 0.66
C ASN A 70 0.62 12.79 -0.33
N PHE A 71 1.34 11.71 0.00
CA PHE A 71 1.48 10.56 -0.89
C PHE A 71 0.14 9.81 -1.06
N PHE A 72 -0.53 9.50 0.04
CA PHE A 72 -1.76 8.72 0.01
C PHE A 72 -2.96 9.52 -0.52
N GLU A 73 -2.97 10.85 -0.39
CA GLU A 73 -3.94 11.68 -1.10
C GLU A 73 -3.76 11.62 -2.61
N HIS A 74 -2.52 11.72 -3.11
CA HIS A 74 -2.25 11.58 -4.53
C HIS A 74 -2.63 10.18 -5.03
N TYR A 75 -2.25 9.14 -4.29
CA TYR A 75 -2.67 7.76 -4.60
C TYR A 75 -4.21 7.65 -4.69
N ALA A 76 -4.94 8.20 -3.72
CA ALA A 76 -6.40 8.18 -3.72
C ALA A 76 -7.00 8.90 -4.94
N GLN A 77 -6.46 10.06 -5.31
CA GLN A 77 -6.89 10.80 -6.50
C GLN A 77 -6.72 9.98 -7.76
N GLU A 78 -5.55 9.36 -7.95
CA GLU A 78 -5.30 8.52 -9.12
C GLU A 78 -6.23 7.31 -9.16
N ARG A 79 -6.41 6.60 -8.04
CA ARG A 79 -7.35 5.46 -8.00
C ARG A 79 -8.80 5.88 -8.26
N CYS A 80 -9.21 7.05 -7.77
CA CYS A 80 -10.55 7.59 -8.01
C CYS A 80 -10.74 7.95 -9.49
N ARG A 81 -9.76 8.60 -10.12
CA ARG A 81 -9.75 8.93 -11.57
C ARG A 81 -9.80 7.68 -12.45
N GLU A 82 -9.21 6.59 -11.99
CA GLU A 82 -9.26 5.28 -12.65
C GLU A 82 -10.62 4.57 -12.51
N GLY A 83 -11.57 5.14 -11.76
CA GLY A 83 -12.86 4.53 -11.49
C GLY A 83 -12.81 3.38 -10.49
N ILE A 84 -11.73 3.27 -9.70
CA ILE A 84 -11.62 2.24 -8.66
C ILE A 84 -12.45 2.69 -7.46
N PRO A 85 -13.49 1.93 -7.06
CA PRO A 85 -14.33 2.31 -5.93
C PRO A 85 -13.55 2.18 -4.62
N LEU A 86 -13.86 3.05 -3.65
CA LEU A 86 -13.14 3.16 -2.38
C LEU A 86 -12.93 1.80 -1.68
N HIS A 87 -13.97 0.98 -1.61
CA HIS A 87 -13.90 -0.31 -0.91
C HIS A 87 -12.88 -1.26 -1.55
N GLU A 88 -12.74 -1.25 -2.88
CA GLU A 88 -11.73 -2.03 -3.59
C GLU A 88 -10.34 -1.44 -3.40
N ALA A 89 -10.19 -0.10 -3.42
CA ALA A 89 -8.91 0.56 -3.17
C ALA A 89 -8.38 0.24 -1.76
N VAL A 90 -9.25 0.25 -0.75
CA VAL A 90 -8.90 -0.16 0.63
C VAL A 90 -8.56 -1.65 0.70
N TYR A 91 -9.34 -2.51 0.05
CA TYR A 91 -9.07 -3.95 0.07
C TYR A 91 -7.76 -4.31 -0.64
N ALA A 92 -7.43 -3.61 -1.74
CA ALA A 92 -6.16 -3.74 -2.44
C ALA A 92 -4.96 -3.42 -1.53
N LEU A 93 -5.07 -2.42 -0.64
CA LEU A 93 -4.05 -2.11 0.37
C LEU A 93 -3.93 -3.18 1.45
N ILE A 94 -5.06 -3.75 1.90
CA ILE A 94 -5.06 -4.89 2.82
C ILE A 94 -4.28 -6.06 2.21
N LEU A 95 -4.49 -6.34 0.93
CA LEU A 95 -3.75 -7.36 0.19
C LEU A 95 -2.26 -6.99 0.07
N MET A 96 -1.91 -5.73 -0.25
CA MET A 96 -0.51 -5.29 -0.28
C MET A 96 0.20 -5.55 1.05
N ARG A 97 -0.41 -5.18 2.18
CA ARG A 97 0.12 -5.44 3.53
C ARG A 97 0.30 -6.94 3.77
N ARG A 98 -0.68 -7.75 3.35
CA ARG A 98 -0.62 -9.21 3.48
C ARG A 98 0.54 -9.82 2.70
N HIS A 99 0.82 -9.34 1.49
CA HIS A 99 1.94 -9.87 0.68
C HIS A 99 3.31 -9.46 1.20
N ILE A 100 3.44 -8.29 1.83
CA ILE A 100 4.66 -7.94 2.59
C ILE A 100 4.92 -9.00 3.67
N TRP A 101 3.88 -9.43 4.38
CA TRP A 101 4.03 -10.38 5.49
C TRP A 101 4.19 -11.85 5.08
N LEU A 102 3.45 -12.30 4.07
CA LEU A 102 3.33 -13.73 3.72
C LEU A 102 4.36 -14.24 2.69
N TYR A 103 5.22 -13.38 2.16
CA TYR A 103 6.23 -13.86 1.22
C TYR A 103 7.14 -14.89 1.95
N ALA A 104 7.20 -16.12 1.47
CA ALA A 104 7.79 -17.24 2.24
C ALA A 104 9.31 -17.08 2.45
N GLU A 105 10.02 -16.65 1.40
CA GLU A 105 11.44 -16.28 1.49
C GLU A 105 11.63 -15.11 2.46
N PHE A 106 10.67 -14.18 2.51
CA PHE A 106 10.71 -13.06 3.42
C PHE A 106 10.63 -13.49 4.87
N GLN A 107 9.71 -14.39 5.23
CA GLN A 107 9.58 -14.84 6.62
C GLN A 107 10.84 -15.56 7.10
N ALA A 108 11.41 -16.44 6.28
CA ALA A 108 12.63 -17.16 6.63
C ALA A 108 13.83 -16.21 6.82
N ILE A 109 14.04 -15.26 5.89
CA ILE A 109 15.16 -14.32 5.94
C ILE A 109 14.95 -13.28 7.04
N PHE A 110 13.73 -12.77 7.22
CA PHE A 110 13.40 -11.80 8.25
C PHE A 110 13.58 -12.38 9.67
N ILE A 111 13.03 -13.57 9.93
CA ILE A 111 13.17 -14.23 11.24
C ILE A 111 14.65 -14.55 11.55
N ALA A 112 15.41 -15.03 10.57
CA ALA A 112 16.82 -15.37 10.78
C ALA A 112 17.72 -14.13 10.99
N ALA A 113 17.39 -13.00 10.35
CA ALA A 113 18.24 -11.81 10.35
C ALA A 113 17.91 -10.80 11.46
N VAL A 114 16.83 -11.00 12.23
CA VAL A 114 16.28 -10.00 13.17
C VAL A 114 16.00 -10.63 14.52
N GLU A 115 16.37 -9.95 15.61
CA GLU A 115 15.96 -10.34 16.95
C GLU A 115 14.46 -10.12 17.17
N HIS A 116 13.82 -10.93 18.03
CA HIS A 116 12.38 -10.86 18.28
C HIS A 116 11.84 -9.44 18.53
N ARG A 117 12.56 -8.62 19.32
CA ARG A 117 12.16 -7.24 19.62
C ARG A 117 12.08 -6.37 18.36
N GLN A 118 13.12 -6.42 17.53
CA GLN A 118 13.20 -5.64 16.30
C GLN A 118 12.12 -6.10 15.30
N ALA A 119 11.83 -7.40 15.26
CA ALA A 119 10.78 -7.94 14.41
C ALA A 119 9.40 -7.38 14.78
N VAL A 120 9.10 -7.33 16.08
CA VAL A 120 7.86 -6.71 16.60
C VAL A 120 7.81 -5.22 16.27
N GLU A 121 8.89 -4.48 16.50
CA GLU A 121 8.94 -3.03 16.21
C GLU A 121 8.72 -2.74 14.71
N SER A 122 9.35 -3.49 13.81
CA SER A 122 9.13 -3.36 12.35
C SER A 122 7.69 -3.69 11.94
N LEU A 123 7.10 -4.74 12.52
CA LEU A 123 5.72 -5.14 12.24
C LEU A 123 4.73 -4.08 12.72
N SER A 124 4.86 -3.62 13.97
CA SER A 124 4.01 -2.57 14.54
C SER A 124 4.07 -1.27 13.73
N ARG A 125 5.26 -0.86 13.30
CA ARG A 125 5.42 0.34 12.47
C ARG A 125 4.79 0.19 11.08
N THR A 126 4.88 -1.00 10.48
CA THR A 126 4.24 -1.30 9.19
C THR A 126 2.72 -1.22 9.30
N ILE A 127 2.15 -1.81 10.35
CA ILE A 127 0.70 -1.73 10.63
C ILE A 127 0.27 -0.27 10.72
N LEU A 128 0.96 0.53 11.54
CA LEU A 128 0.66 1.96 11.72
C LEU A 128 0.65 2.74 10.38
N MET A 129 1.61 2.47 9.48
CA MET A 129 1.68 3.12 8.18
C MET A 129 0.53 2.74 7.25
N PHE A 130 0.13 1.47 7.23
CA PHE A 130 -1.05 1.05 6.47
C PHE A 130 -2.34 1.62 7.06
N ASP A 131 -2.43 1.77 8.38
CA ASP A 131 -3.60 2.35 9.03
C ASP A 131 -3.72 3.85 8.68
N TYR A 132 -2.60 4.59 8.63
CA TYR A 132 -2.58 5.95 8.09
C TYR A 132 -2.98 6.01 6.62
N ALA A 133 -2.47 5.08 5.79
CA ALA A 133 -2.85 5.00 4.38
C ALA A 133 -4.37 4.83 4.21
N MET A 134 -4.96 3.87 4.92
CA MET A 134 -6.40 3.62 4.86
C MET A 134 -7.20 4.84 5.30
N TYR A 135 -6.80 5.50 6.38
CA TYR A 135 -7.48 6.71 6.85
C TYR A 135 -7.42 7.85 5.82
N VAL A 136 -6.23 8.19 5.33
CA VAL A 136 -6.03 9.30 4.37
C VAL A 136 -6.79 9.03 3.08
N ILE A 137 -6.70 7.81 2.54
CA ILE A 137 -7.37 7.43 1.28
C ILE A 137 -8.87 7.49 1.44
N THR A 138 -9.41 6.93 2.53
CA THR A 138 -10.85 6.98 2.82
C THR A 138 -11.35 8.42 2.94
N ARG A 139 -10.61 9.27 3.65
CA ARG A 139 -10.93 10.70 3.77
C ARG A 139 -10.93 11.38 2.40
N LYS A 140 -9.90 11.13 1.58
CA LYS A 140 -9.74 11.78 0.28
C LYS A 140 -10.81 11.37 -0.73
N TYR A 141 -11.12 10.07 -0.81
CA TYR A 141 -12.23 9.58 -1.62
C TYR A 141 -13.55 10.25 -1.23
N ARG A 142 -13.82 10.41 0.07
CA ARG A 142 -15.03 11.11 0.53
C ARG A 142 -15.07 12.56 0.07
N GLU A 143 -13.95 13.27 0.06
CA GLU A 143 -13.87 14.64 -0.47
C GLU A 143 -14.19 14.66 -1.97
N LEU A 144 -13.52 13.80 -2.75
CA LEU A 144 -13.70 13.72 -4.20
C LEU A 144 -15.14 13.35 -4.60
N MET A 145 -15.74 12.35 -3.93
CA MET A 145 -17.12 11.94 -4.18
C MET A 145 -18.14 13.03 -3.81
N LYS A 146 -17.86 13.84 -2.78
CA LYS A 146 -18.71 15.01 -2.46
C LYS A 146 -18.62 16.07 -3.54
N LEU A 147 -17.43 16.34 -4.06
CA LEU A 147 -17.24 17.28 -5.16
C LEU A 147 -18.01 16.83 -6.42
N GLU A 148 -17.96 15.54 -6.76
CA GLU A 148 -18.76 14.97 -7.85
C GLU A 148 -20.28 15.12 -7.66
N TRP A 149 -20.78 15.15 -6.42
CA TRP A 149 -22.20 15.38 -6.13
C TRP A 149 -22.64 16.85 -6.26
N PHE A 150 -21.71 17.80 -6.26
CA PHE A 150 -22.00 19.23 -6.38
C PHE A 150 -21.69 19.80 -7.77
N GLU A 151 -21.04 19.04 -8.65
CA GLU A 151 -20.95 19.38 -10.07
C GLU A 151 -22.23 18.86 -10.78
N PRO A 152 -23.07 19.75 -11.37
CA PRO A 152 -24.18 19.28 -12.18
C PRO A 152 -23.64 18.41 -13.33
N PRO A 153 -24.36 17.36 -13.76
CA PRO A 153 -23.94 16.60 -14.93
C PRO A 153 -23.78 17.59 -16.09
N ASN A 154 -22.59 17.63 -16.68
CA ASN A 154 -22.36 18.36 -17.93
C ASN A 154 -23.38 17.84 -18.96
N THR A 155 -24.47 18.59 -19.13
CA THR A 155 -25.49 18.42 -20.16
C THR A 155 -24.94 18.80 -21.52
#